data_AF-X0SQW7-F1
#
_entry.id   AF-X0SQW7-F1
#
_cell.length_a   1.000
_cell.length_b   1.000
_cell.length_c   1.000
_cell.angle_alpha   90.00
_cell.angle_beta   90.00
_cell.angle_gamma   90.00
#
_symmetry.space_group_name_H-M   'P 1'
#
loop_
_entity.id
_entity.type
_entity.pdbx_description
1 polymer ?
#
loop_
_entity_poly.entity_id
_entity_poly.type
_entity_poly.pdbx_seq_one_letter_code
_entity_poly.pdbx_strand_id
1 'polypeptide(L)'
;MSKPRGITRRGFLTRTATGAGLGMAAPYVLTGDALGSATKAPANSRLTLGHIGVKNMGGGHLNRFLHNRRVECLAVCDVDRSVRKGAAQR
;
A
#
# COMPACT_ATOMS: atom_id res chain seq x y z
N MET A 1 38.14 -31.09 12.41
CA MET A 1 37.87 -31.33 10.97
C MET A 1 36.45 -30.87 10.66
N SER A 2 36.27 -29.78 9.92
CA SER A 2 34.94 -29.21 9.62
C SER A 2 34.38 -29.87 8.35
N LYS A 3 33.18 -30.47 8.45
CA LYS A 3 32.54 -31.20 7.34
C LYS A 3 31.96 -30.16 6.36
N PRO A 4 32.20 -30.28 5.03
CA PRO A 4 31.64 -29.34 4.08
C PRO A 4 30.11 -29.43 4.13
N ARG A 5 29.44 -28.31 4.38
CA ARG A 5 27.98 -28.20 4.37
C ARG A 5 27.49 -28.18 2.91
N GLY A 6 27.57 -29.33 2.24
CA GLY A 6 26.99 -29.52 0.91
C GLY A 6 25.47 -29.38 1.00
N ILE A 7 24.87 -28.68 0.03
CA ILE A 7 23.42 -28.60 -0.10
C ILE A 7 22.90 -30.04 -0.29
N THR A 8 22.21 -30.57 0.71
CA THR A 8 21.62 -31.90 0.63
C THR A 8 20.36 -31.83 -0.21
N ARG A 9 20.02 -32.90 -0.96
CA ARG A 9 18.77 -32.97 -1.73
C ARG A 9 17.55 -32.65 -0.86
N ARG A 10 17.55 -33.14 0.39
CA ARG A 10 16.51 -32.83 1.38
C ARG A 10 16.49 -31.34 1.74
N GLY A 11 17.65 -30.74 2.03
CA GLY A 11 17.74 -29.31 2.33
C GLY A 11 17.30 -28.42 1.17
N PHE A 12 17.56 -28.83 -0.07
CA PHE A 12 17.07 -28.15 -1.27
C PHE A 12 15.55 -28.24 -1.40
N LEU A 13 14.98 -29.45 -1.31
CA LEU A 13 13.53 -29.66 -1.39
C LEU A 13 12.77 -28.96 -0.26
N THR A 14 13.31 -28.95 0.96
CA THR A 14 12.70 -28.22 2.08
C THR A 14 12.73 -26.71 1.81
N ARG A 15 13.85 -26.16 1.33
CA ARG A 15 13.96 -24.72 1.01
C ARG A 15 13.05 -24.30 -0.14
N THR A 16 12.93 -25.11 -1.19
CA THR A 16 12.04 -24.81 -2.32
C THR A 16 10.57 -24.95 -1.92
N ALA A 17 10.20 -25.95 -1.11
CA ALA A 17 8.84 -26.07 -0.57
C ALA A 17 8.46 -24.88 0.30
N THR A 18 9.36 -24.40 1.18
CA THR A 18 9.11 -23.18 1.98
C THR A 18 9.02 -21.92 1.12
N GLY A 19 9.83 -21.80 0.06
CA GLY A 19 9.77 -20.68 -0.87
C GLY A 19 8.52 -20.68 -1.75
N ALA A 20 8.06 -21.86 -2.20
CA ALA A 20 6.83 -22.02 -2.97
C ALA A 20 5.59 -21.73 -2.10
N GLY A 21 5.60 -22.15 -0.82
CA GLY A 21 4.56 -21.79 0.14
C GLY A 21 4.45 -20.27 0.34
N LEU A 22 5.58 -19.56 0.40
CA LEU A 22 5.60 -18.10 0.43
C LEU A 22 5.06 -17.49 -0.88
N GLY A 23 5.35 -18.07 -2.03
CA GLY A 23 4.82 -17.60 -3.32
C GLY A 23 3.29 -17.75 -3.43
N MET A 24 2.73 -18.82 -2.88
CA MET A 24 1.27 -19.03 -2.83
C MET A 24 0.58 -18.22 -1.73
N ALA A 25 1.26 -17.93 -0.62
CA ALA A 25 0.76 -17.07 0.46
C ALA A 25 1.00 -15.58 0.18
N ALA A 26 1.87 -15.21 -0.76
CA ALA A 26 2.21 -13.82 -1.06
C ALA A 26 0.99 -12.93 -1.38
N PRO A 27 -0.04 -13.38 -2.14
CA PRO A 27 -1.25 -12.58 -2.38
C PRO A 27 -2.13 -12.40 -1.13
N TYR A 28 -1.98 -13.27 -0.13
CA TYR A 28 -2.70 -13.15 1.15
C TYR A 28 -2.03 -12.15 2.09
N VAL A 29 -0.73 -11.90 1.91
CA VAL A 29 0.03 -10.89 2.67
C VAL A 29 0.07 -9.55 1.92
N LEU A 30 0.14 -9.58 0.59
CA LEU A 30 0.13 -8.41 -0.30
C LEU A 30 -1.17 -8.40 -1.11
N THR A 31 -2.07 -7.48 -0.77
CA THR A 31 -3.34 -7.33 -1.49
C THR A 31 -3.08 -6.97 -2.95
N GLY A 32 -3.95 -7.43 -3.86
CA GLY A 32 -3.88 -7.04 -5.28
C GLY A 32 -3.91 -5.52 -5.50
N ASP A 33 -4.48 -4.78 -4.55
CA ASP A 33 -4.45 -3.31 -4.52
C ASP A 33 -3.05 -2.73 -4.29
N ALA A 34 -2.21 -3.38 -3.47
CA ALA A 34 -0.85 -2.94 -3.21
C ALA A 34 0.07 -3.20 -4.42
N LEU A 35 -0.10 -4.35 -5.07
CA LEU A 35 0.62 -4.75 -6.29
C LEU A 35 0.08 -4.08 -7.56
N GLY A 36 -1.09 -3.46 -7.47
CA GLY A 36 -1.81 -2.87 -8.60
C GLY A 36 -2.73 -3.88 -9.30
N SER A 37 -3.84 -3.36 -9.79
CA SER A 37 -4.88 -4.10 -10.52
C SER A 37 -5.25 -3.36 -11.82
N ALA A 38 -6.15 -3.96 -12.61
CA ALA A 38 -6.66 -3.32 -13.82
C ALA A 38 -7.32 -1.94 -13.57
N THR A 39 -7.79 -1.68 -12.35
CA THR A 39 -8.48 -0.45 -11.98
C THR A 39 -7.66 0.49 -11.09
N LYS A 40 -6.61 0.00 -10.43
CA LYS A 40 -5.84 0.75 -9.44
C LYS A 40 -4.35 0.54 -9.63
N ALA A 41 -3.61 1.63 -9.85
CA ALA A 41 -2.16 1.55 -9.98
C ALA A 41 -1.52 1.02 -8.69
N PRO A 42 -0.36 0.33 -8.77
CA PRO A 42 0.37 -0.14 -7.61
C PRO A 42 0.66 1.00 -6.63
N ALA A 43 0.74 0.68 -5.33
CA ALA A 43 0.92 1.70 -4.29
C ALA A 43 2.18 2.57 -4.51
N ASN A 44 3.28 1.98 -4.99
CA ASN A 44 4.54 2.68 -5.26
C ASN A 44 4.50 3.61 -6.49
N SER A 45 3.39 3.63 -7.25
CA SER A 45 3.23 4.43 -8.47
C SER A 45 2.39 5.70 -8.25
N ARG A 46 1.96 5.96 -7.00
CA ARG A 46 1.04 7.07 -6.67
C ARG A 46 1.74 8.09 -5.78
N LEU A 47 1.38 9.36 -5.94
CA LEU A 47 1.85 10.42 -5.06
C LEU A 47 0.97 10.49 -3.81
N THR A 48 1.56 10.33 -2.63
CA THR A 48 0.87 10.52 -1.36
C THR A 48 0.69 12.01 -1.06
N LEU A 49 -0.53 12.43 -0.76
CA LEU A 49 -0.88 13.82 -0.48
C LEU A 49 -1.50 13.99 0.91
N GLY A 50 -1.11 15.06 1.59
CA GLY A 50 -1.77 15.58 2.78
C GLY A 50 -2.37 16.95 2.49
N HIS A 51 -3.58 17.20 2.98
CA HIS A 51 -4.27 18.48 2.76
C HIS A 51 -4.31 19.29 4.06
N ILE A 52 -3.88 20.56 4.01
CA ILE A 52 -3.94 21.50 5.15
C ILE A 52 -4.89 22.63 4.78
N GLY A 53 -5.92 22.83 5.61
CA GLY A 53 -7.04 23.72 5.31
C GLY A 53 -7.95 23.10 4.26
N VAL A 54 -9.10 22.56 4.67
CA VAL A 54 -9.99 21.77 3.81
C VAL A 54 -11.42 22.32 3.73
N LYS A 55 -11.56 23.61 4.05
CA LYS A 55 -12.74 24.42 3.73
C LYS A 55 -12.67 24.91 2.27
N ASN A 56 -13.73 25.54 1.76
CA ASN A 56 -13.79 26.25 0.46
C ASN A 56 -12.93 25.60 -0.64
N MET A 57 -11.90 26.30 -1.12
CA MET A 57 -11.00 25.81 -2.17
C MET A 57 -10.20 24.57 -1.77
N GLY A 58 -9.73 24.50 -0.52
CA GLY A 58 -9.03 23.31 -0.02
C GLY A 58 -9.91 22.06 -0.04
N GLY A 59 -11.20 22.20 0.29
CA GLY A 59 -12.19 21.14 0.19
C GLY A 59 -12.48 20.74 -1.26
N GLY A 60 -12.53 21.72 -2.17
CA GLY A 60 -12.64 21.47 -3.61
C GLY A 60 -11.44 20.69 -4.17
N HIS A 61 -10.22 21.07 -3.78
CA HIS A 61 -8.99 20.35 -4.14
C HIS A 61 -9.00 18.93 -3.59
N LEU A 62 -9.32 18.75 -2.30
CA LEU A 62 -9.44 17.42 -1.70
C LEU A 62 -10.39 16.54 -2.50
N ASN A 63 -11.61 17.03 -2.79
CA ASN A 63 -12.58 16.26 -3.57
C ASN A 63 -12.08 15.96 -4.99
N ARG A 64 -11.38 16.89 -5.65
CA ARG A 64 -10.79 16.66 -6.98
C ARG A 64 -9.74 15.53 -6.95
N PHE A 65 -8.89 15.51 -5.92
CA PHE A 65 -7.78 14.57 -5.81
C PHE A 65 -8.19 13.19 -5.28
N LEU A 66 -9.24 13.09 -4.45
CA LEU A 66 -9.81 11.80 -4.05
C LEU A 66 -10.23 10.93 -5.25
N HIS A 67 -10.67 11.57 -6.34
CA HIS A 67 -11.07 10.88 -7.58
C HIS A 67 -9.93 10.71 -8.59
N ASN A 68 -8.70 11.10 -8.24
CA ASN A 68 -7.55 11.00 -9.13
C ASN A 68 -6.72 9.74 -8.82
N ARG A 69 -6.72 8.77 -9.75
CA ARG A 69 -6.03 7.48 -9.59
C ARG A 69 -4.50 7.61 -9.43
N ARG A 70 -3.90 8.74 -9.80
CA ARG A 70 -2.45 8.96 -9.72
C ARG A 70 -1.97 9.40 -8.34
N VAL A 71 -2.89 9.73 -7.42
CA VAL A 71 -2.54 10.23 -6.08
C VAL A 71 -3.27 9.45 -5.01
N GLU A 72 -2.80 9.53 -3.78
CA GLU A 72 -3.40 8.94 -2.60
C GLU A 72 -3.47 10.00 -1.48
N CYS A 73 -4.68 10.47 -1.17
CA CYS A 73 -4.90 11.42 -0.08
C CYS A 73 -4.88 10.68 1.26
N LEU A 74 -3.80 10.83 2.03
CA LEU A 74 -3.57 10.07 3.27
C LEU A 74 -4.06 10.79 4.52
N ALA A 75 -4.02 12.12 4.51
CA ALA A 75 -4.28 12.90 5.71
C ALA A 75 -4.91 14.26 5.40
N VAL A 76 -5.67 14.76 6.39
CA VAL A 76 -6.22 16.11 6.39
C VAL A 76 -5.92 16.81 7.70
N CYS A 77 -5.64 18.11 7.63
CA CYS A 77 -5.47 19.00 8.75
C CYS A 77 -6.36 20.22 8.57
N ASP A 78 -7.07 20.60 9.63
CA ASP A 78 -7.79 21.86 9.70
C ASP A 78 -7.81 22.33 11.15
N VAL A 79 -7.83 23.65 11.36
CA VAL A 79 -7.96 24.25 12.69
C VAL A 79 -9.35 24.01 13.25
N ASP A 80 -10.37 23.98 12.39
CA ASP A 80 -11.72 23.64 12.77
C ASP A 80 -11.88 22.12 12.86
N ARG A 81 -12.12 21.63 14.09
CA ARG A 81 -12.26 20.20 14.38
C ARG A 81 -13.41 19.55 13.61
N SER A 82 -14.52 20.25 13.41
CA SER A 82 -15.69 19.73 12.70
C SER A 82 -15.40 19.60 11.21
N VAL A 83 -14.76 20.61 10.62
CA VAL A 83 -14.30 20.56 9.22
C VAL A 83 -13.29 19.43 9.02
N ARG A 84 -12.27 19.33 9.87
CA ARG A 84 -11.27 18.25 9.80
C ARG A 84 -11.90 16.87 9.88
N LYS A 85 -12.82 16.64 10.83
CA LYS A 85 -13.50 15.34 10.99
C LYS A 85 -14.36 15.00 9.79
N GLY A 86 -15.14 15.97 9.29
CA GLY A 86 -15.97 15.75 8.11
C GLY A 86 -15.15 15.47 6.84
N ALA A 87 -13.98 16.10 6.71
CA ALA A 87 -13.07 15.83 5.60
C ALA A 87 -12.38 14.46 5.71
N ALA A 88 -12.02 14.02 6.92
CA ALA A 88 -11.37 12.73 7.16
C ALA A 88 -12.28 11.51 6.92
N GLN A 89 -13.59 11.73 6.78
CA GLN A 89 -14.60 10.69 6.55
C GLN A 89 -15.04 10.58 5.08
N ARG A 90 -14.46 11.37 4.17
CA ARG A 90 -14.72 11.31 2.73
C ARG A 90 -13.86 10.25 2.07
#